data_AF-A0A7Y9L536-F1
#
_entry.id   AF-A0A7Y9L536-F1
#
_cell.length_a   1.000
_cell.length_b   1.000
_cell.length_c   1.000
_cell.angle_alpha   90.00
_cell.angle_beta   90.00
_cell.angle_gamma   90.00
#
_symmetry.space_group_name_H-M   'P 1'
#
loop_
_entity.id
_entity.type
_entity.pdbx_description
1 polymer ?
#
loop_
_entity_poly.entity_id
_entity_poly.type
_entity_poly.pdbx_seq_one_letter_code
_entity_poly.pdbx_strand_id
1 'polypeptide(L)'
;MELDNDISAFLSGKSEQTLSLFNHFVSEYQKLVPITIHPAKTMIGIANSHRRIAWITQLGKNFIHVVFPFKQEYTDNLCFQKIAQVPVDSQQFNHHFRMFNVEDVNEEVLEFMRMAFEDK
;
A
#
# COMPACT_ATOMS: atom_id res chain seq x y z
N MET A 1 13.79 -5.40 -13.92
CA MET A 1 12.65 -4.47 -13.75
C MET A 1 13.25 -3.09 -13.71
N GLU A 2 13.14 -2.31 -14.79
CA GLU A 2 13.60 -0.91 -14.75
C GLU A 2 12.71 -0.17 -13.75
N LEU A 3 13.33 0.31 -12.67
CA LEU A 3 12.66 1.20 -11.74
C LEU A 3 12.51 2.53 -12.46
N ASP A 4 11.28 2.97 -12.67
CA ASP A 4 11.01 4.30 -13.22
C ASP A 4 11.81 5.34 -12.41
N ASN A 5 12.45 6.30 -13.10
CA ASN A 5 13.41 7.23 -12.49
C ASN A 5 12.81 7.96 -11.28
N ASP A 6 11.50 8.16 -11.30
CA ASP A 6 10.76 8.83 -10.22
C ASP A 6 10.56 7.96 -8.97
N ILE A 7 10.46 6.62 -9.09
CA ILE A 7 10.42 5.73 -7.92
C ILE A 7 11.78 5.70 -7.23
N SER A 8 12.87 5.74 -8.01
CA SER A 8 14.23 5.78 -7.46
C SER A 8 14.43 7.00 -6.53
N ALA A 9 13.81 8.14 -6.85
CA ALA A 9 13.87 9.34 -6.03
C ALA A 9 13.19 9.15 -4.66
N PHE A 10 12.09 8.39 -4.58
CA PHE A 10 11.43 8.07 -3.31
C PHE A 10 12.27 7.14 -2.42
N LEU A 11 13.02 6.23 -3.04
CA LEU A 11 13.79 5.19 -2.37
C LEU A 11 15.22 5.66 -2.00
N SER A 12 15.72 6.68 -2.67
CA SER A 12 17.06 7.23 -2.43
C SER A 12 17.22 7.70 -0.97
N GLY A 13 18.30 7.26 -0.33
CA GLY A 13 18.63 7.60 1.07
C GLY A 13 17.74 6.92 2.13
N LYS A 14 16.85 6.00 1.75
CA LYS A 14 16.09 5.19 2.72
C LYS A 14 16.97 4.11 3.34
N SER A 15 16.63 3.71 4.56
CA SER A 15 17.31 2.62 5.24
C SER A 15 17.07 1.29 4.52
N GLU A 16 18.00 0.35 4.68
CA GLU A 16 17.85 -1.01 4.19
C GLU A 16 16.55 -1.66 4.68
N GLN A 17 16.16 -1.41 5.94
CA GLN A 17 14.90 -1.89 6.49
C GLN A 17 13.71 -1.34 5.68
N THR A 18 13.60 -0.02 5.50
CA THR A 18 12.47 0.57 4.75
C THR A 18 12.43 0.07 3.30
N LEU A 19 13.60 -0.11 2.66
CA LEU A 19 13.69 -0.69 1.32
C LEU A 19 13.22 -2.15 1.30
N SER A 20 13.60 -2.94 2.30
CA SER A 20 13.15 -4.32 2.46
C SER A 20 11.63 -4.41 2.64
N LEU A 21 11.04 -3.57 3.50
CA LEU A 21 9.59 -3.50 3.71
C LEU A 21 8.85 -3.12 2.42
N PHE A 22 9.33 -2.09 1.72
CA PHE A 22 8.77 -1.68 0.43
C PHE A 22 8.82 -2.82 -0.59
N ASN A 23 9.98 -3.44 -0.76
CA ASN A 23 10.17 -4.53 -1.73
C ASN A 23 9.28 -5.74 -1.37
N HIS A 24 9.22 -6.11 -0.10
CA HIS A 24 8.36 -7.19 0.37
C HIS A 24 6.89 -6.91 0.05
N PHE A 25 6.37 -5.75 0.46
CA PHE A 25 4.98 -5.37 0.21
C PHE A 25 4.61 -5.38 -1.28
N VAL A 26 5.47 -4.82 -2.13
CA VAL A 26 5.30 -4.84 -3.59
C VAL A 26 5.34 -6.27 -4.13
N SER A 27 6.27 -7.09 -3.65
CA SER A 27 6.40 -8.48 -4.10
C SER A 27 5.20 -9.34 -3.74
N GLU A 28 4.59 -9.14 -2.57
CA GLU A 28 3.36 -9.85 -2.18
C GLU A 28 2.20 -9.47 -3.12
N TYR A 29 2.06 -8.20 -3.50
CA TYR A 29 1.07 -7.81 -4.52
C TYR A 29 1.34 -8.45 -5.88
N GLN A 30 2.60 -8.50 -6.32
CA GLN A 30 2.99 -9.07 -7.61
C GLN A 30 2.70 -10.58 -7.69
N LYS A 31 2.69 -11.29 -6.56
CA LYS A 31 2.29 -12.71 -6.51
C LYS A 31 0.79 -12.91 -6.75
N LEU A 32 -0.03 -11.93 -6.34
CA LEU A 32 -1.47 -11.99 -6.54
C LEU A 32 -1.83 -11.69 -7.99
N VAL A 33 -1.29 -10.60 -8.55
CA VAL A 33 -1.69 -10.08 -9.86
C VAL A 33 -0.60 -9.22 -10.53
N PRO A 34 -0.68 -9.00 -11.85
CA PRO A 34 0.11 -7.96 -12.51
C PRO A 34 -0.28 -6.58 -11.96
N ILE A 35 0.66 -5.94 -11.27
CA ILE A 35 0.53 -4.55 -10.80
C ILE A 35 1.47 -3.63 -11.56
N THR A 36 1.12 -2.35 -11.55
CA THR A 36 1.98 -1.25 -11.97
C THR A 36 2.18 -0.30 -10.79
N ILE A 37 3.38 0.26 -10.70
CA ILE A 37 3.76 1.18 -9.63
C ILE A 37 3.91 2.55 -10.26
N HIS A 38 3.25 3.55 -9.67
CA HIS A 38 3.19 4.90 -10.22
C HIS A 38 3.62 5.91 -9.17
N PRO A 39 4.69 6.67 -9.40
CA PRO A 39 5.02 7.79 -8.54
C PRO A 39 3.95 8.87 -8.67
N ALA A 40 3.54 9.43 -7.54
CA ALA A 40 2.78 10.67 -7.45
C ALA A 40 3.61 11.71 -6.70
N LYS A 41 3.12 12.95 -6.54
CA LYS A 41 3.91 14.05 -5.97
C LYS A 41 4.54 13.74 -4.60
N THR A 42 3.82 13.02 -3.73
CA THR A 42 4.27 12.74 -2.35
C THR A 42 4.10 11.29 -1.93
N MET A 43 3.63 10.42 -2.83
CA MET A 43 3.26 9.04 -2.52
C MET A 43 3.48 8.15 -3.73
N ILE A 44 3.48 6.84 -3.49
CA ILE A 44 3.60 5.84 -4.56
C ILE A 44 2.26 5.12 -4.64
N GLY A 45 1.63 5.15 -5.81
CA GLY A 45 0.40 4.42 -6.08
C GLY A 45 0.69 3.03 -6.63
N ILE A 46 0.03 2.02 -6.08
CA ILE A 46 -0.01 0.66 -6.63
C ILE A 46 -1.33 0.51 -7.37
N ALA A 47 -1.27 0.09 -8.62
CA ALA A 47 -2.45 -0.07 -9.47
C ALA A 47 -2.52 -1.41 -10.16
N ASN A 48 -3.76 -1.88 -10.33
CA ASN A 48 -4.09 -2.88 -11.32
C ASN A 48 -4.34 -2.21 -12.69
N SER A 49 -4.88 -2.94 -13.66
CA SER A 49 -5.19 -2.43 -15.00
C SER A 49 -6.26 -1.32 -15.04
N HIS A 50 -6.99 -1.07 -13.94
CA HIS A 50 -8.18 -0.21 -13.93
C HIS A 50 -8.08 0.95 -12.94
N ARG A 51 -7.48 0.75 -11.76
CA ARG A 51 -7.46 1.74 -10.68
C ARG A 51 -6.26 1.58 -9.75
N ARG A 52 -6.06 2.58 -8.89
CA ARG A 52 -5.13 2.52 -7.76
C ARG A 52 -5.79 1.72 -6.63
N ILE A 53 -5.13 0.65 -6.20
CA ILE A 53 -5.63 -0.32 -5.21
C ILE A 53 -4.96 -0.13 -3.85
N ALA A 54 -3.81 0.53 -3.80
CA ALA A 54 -3.15 0.93 -2.56
C ALA A 54 -2.25 2.15 -2.78
N TRP A 55 -1.97 2.87 -1.71
CA TRP A 55 -1.06 4.02 -1.71
C TRP A 55 0.00 3.85 -0.62
N ILE A 56 1.27 3.87 -1.00
CA ILE A 56 2.37 4.01 -0.04
C ILE A 56 2.56 5.51 0.20
N THR A 57 2.00 6.01 1.29
CA THR A 57 1.93 7.44 1.59
C THR A 57 3.12 7.95 2.40
N GLN A 58 3.89 7.04 3.03
CA GLN A 58 5.08 7.42 3.77
C GLN A 58 6.13 6.30 3.76
N LEU A 59 7.38 6.67 3.48
CA LEU A 59 8.57 5.83 3.66
C LEU A 59 9.37 6.39 4.84
N GLY A 60 9.17 5.83 6.02
CA GLY A 60 9.81 6.22 7.26
C GLY A 60 11.24 5.71 7.39
N LYS A 61 11.84 5.88 8.58
CA LYS A 61 13.19 5.38 8.87
C LYS A 61 13.23 3.84 8.99
N ASN A 62 12.15 3.25 9.46
CA ASN A 62 12.03 1.82 9.77
C ASN A 62 10.60 1.28 9.52
N PHE A 63 9.79 1.99 8.72
CA PHE A 63 8.42 1.59 8.43
C PHE A 63 8.00 2.09 7.05
N ILE A 64 6.98 1.45 6.49
CA ILE A 64 6.18 2.01 5.41
C ILE A 64 4.74 2.21 5.88
N HIS A 65 4.11 3.30 5.43
CA HIS A 65 2.70 3.57 5.66
C HIS A 65 1.94 3.34 4.36
N VAL A 66 0.95 2.46 4.41
CA VAL A 66 0.09 2.10 3.29
C VAL A 66 -1.35 2.51 3.59
N VAL A 67 -2.06 2.96 2.57
CA VAL A 67 -3.50 3.21 2.62
C VAL A 67 -4.19 2.33 1.58
N PHE A 68 -5.15 1.53 2.05
CA PHE A 68 -6.08 0.80 1.20
C PHE A 68 -7.40 1.58 1.09
N PRO A 69 -7.76 2.08 -0.11
CA PRO A 69 -9.06 2.68 -0.34
C PRO A 69 -10.11 1.58 -0.58
N PHE A 70 -11.18 1.59 0.22
CA PHE A 70 -12.31 0.67 0.09
C PHE A 70 -13.63 1.43 0.13
N LYS A 71 -14.70 0.80 -0.35
CA LYS A 71 -16.05 1.41 -0.36
C LYS A 71 -16.83 1.30 0.95
N GLN A 72 -16.32 0.53 1.89
CA GLN A 72 -16.93 0.32 3.20
C GLN A 72 -15.85 0.25 4.27
N GLU A 73 -16.24 0.43 5.53
CA GLU A 73 -15.36 0.25 6.67
C GLU A 73 -15.23 -1.23 7.03
N TYR A 74 -14.00 -1.70 7.20
CA TYR A 74 -13.69 -3.03 7.73
C TYR A 74 -13.23 -2.90 9.18
N THR A 75 -14.16 -2.66 10.11
CA THR A 75 -13.83 -2.35 11.51
C THR A 75 -13.40 -3.58 12.33
N ASP A 76 -13.79 -4.78 11.91
CA ASP A 76 -13.32 -6.04 12.49
C ASP A 76 -12.00 -6.44 11.82
N ASN A 77 -10.90 -5.88 12.32
CA ASN A 77 -9.54 -6.16 11.85
C ASN A 77 -8.51 -5.94 12.97
N LEU A 78 -7.31 -6.51 12.79
CA LEU A 78 -6.18 -6.29 13.69
C LEU A 78 -5.02 -5.51 13.02
N CYS A 79 -5.08 -5.26 11.72
CA CYS A 79 -3.98 -4.68 10.94
C CYS A 79 -4.04 -3.15 10.76
N PHE A 80 -5.22 -2.53 10.76
CA PHE A 80 -5.37 -1.11 10.46
C PHE A 80 -5.31 -0.24 11.72
N GLN A 81 -4.42 0.75 11.69
CA GLN A 81 -4.25 1.72 12.79
C GLN A 81 -5.35 2.79 12.81
N LYS A 82 -6.00 3.00 11.66
CA LYS A 82 -7.06 3.99 11.46
C LYS A 82 -7.89 3.61 10.25
N ILE A 83 -9.20 3.77 10.37
CA ILE A 83 -10.15 3.76 9.26
C ILE A 83 -10.86 5.11 9.27
N ALA A 84 -10.94 5.77 8.12
CA ALA A 84 -11.62 7.06 8.02
C ALA A 84 -12.24 7.27 6.64
N GLN A 85 -13.47 7.74 6.62
CA GLN A 85 -14.12 8.22 5.41
C GLN A 85 -13.37 9.42 4.84
N VAL A 86 -13.23 9.46 3.51
CA VAL A 86 -12.61 10.59 2.82
C VAL A 86 -13.61 11.77 2.80
N PRO A 87 -13.25 12.96 3.32
CA PRO A 87 -14.22 14.06 3.43
C PRO A 87 -14.85 14.51 2.10
N VAL A 88 -14.12 14.35 1.00
CA VAL A 88 -14.55 14.76 -0.35
C VAL A 88 -15.14 13.61 -1.17
N ASP A 89 -15.11 12.38 -0.64
CA ASP A 89 -15.64 11.19 -1.31
C ASP A 89 -16.35 10.31 -0.29
N SER A 90 -17.67 10.44 -0.24
CA SER A 90 -18.52 9.69 0.70
C SER A 90 -18.56 8.19 0.43
N GLN A 91 -18.05 7.74 -0.73
CA GLN A 91 -17.99 6.32 -1.10
C GLN A 91 -16.61 5.71 -0.82
N GLN A 92 -15.67 6.44 -0.23
CA GLN A 92 -14.33 5.93 0.04
C GLN A 92 -13.96 6.02 1.52
N PHE A 93 -13.43 4.92 2.03
CA PHE A 93 -12.84 4.77 3.35
C PHE A 93 -11.38 4.37 3.21
N ASN A 94 -10.50 5.16 3.83
CA ASN A 94 -9.08 4.90 3.85
C ASN A 94 -8.72 4.05 5.06
N HIS A 95 -8.14 2.88 4.80
CA HIS A 95 -7.67 1.94 5.81
C HIS A 95 -6.15 2.05 5.91
N HIS A 96 -5.68 2.56 7.02
CA HIS A 96 -4.27 2.90 7.25
C HIS A 96 -3.52 1.73 7.86
N PHE A 97 -2.68 1.08 7.07
CA PHE A 97 -1.77 0.02 7.49
C PHE A 97 -0.36 0.58 7.68
N ARG A 98 0.32 0.17 8.75
CA ARG A 98 1.73 0.51 8.97
C ARG A 98 2.52 -0.74 9.20
N MET A 99 3.50 -0.94 8.34
CA MET A 99 4.37 -2.12 8.31
C MET A 99 5.74 -1.73 8.88
N PHE A 100 6.19 -2.46 9.90
CA PHE A 100 7.50 -2.34 10.54
C PHE A 100 8.39 -3.56 10.28
N ASN A 101 7.77 -4.74 10.13
CA ASN A 101 8.42 -6.00 9.82
C ASN A 101 7.76 -6.65 8.59
N VAL A 102 8.44 -7.61 7.96
CA VAL A 102 7.89 -8.29 6.77
C VAL A 102 6.69 -9.16 7.14
N GLU A 103 6.71 -9.74 8.34
CA GLU A 103 5.66 -10.58 8.91
C GLU A 103 4.35 -9.83 9.20
N ASP A 104 4.38 -8.49 9.21
CA ASP A 104 3.16 -7.69 9.36
C ASP A 104 2.23 -7.87 8.13
N VAL A 105 2.78 -8.29 6.98
CA VAL A 105 1.97 -8.80 5.86
C VAL A 105 1.62 -10.26 6.14
N ASN A 106 0.67 -10.45 7.05
CA ASN A 106 0.15 -11.75 7.47
C ASN A 106 -1.08 -12.17 6.64
N GLU A 107 -1.73 -13.27 7.03
CA GLU A 107 -2.92 -13.80 6.33
C GLU A 107 -4.05 -12.77 6.20
N GLU A 108 -4.30 -11.97 7.24
CA GLU A 108 -5.32 -10.92 7.23
C GLU A 108 -4.99 -9.82 6.22
N VAL A 109 -3.74 -9.34 6.22
CA VAL A 109 -3.30 -8.31 5.27
C VAL A 109 -3.33 -8.84 3.84
N LEU A 110 -2.92 -10.09 3.61
CA LEU A 110 -2.99 -10.73 2.30
C LEU A 110 -4.44 -10.82 1.78
N GLU A 111 -5.41 -11.09 2.66
CA GLU A 111 -6.83 -11.06 2.30
C GLU A 111 -7.27 -9.65 1.90
N PHE A 112 -6.92 -8.61 2.66
CA PHE A 112 -7.20 -7.22 2.27
C PHE A 112 -6.49 -6.80 0.97
N MET A 113 -5.28 -7.30 0.70
CA MET A 113 -4.59 -7.08 -0.57
C MET A 113 -5.37 -7.69 -1.74
N ARG A 114 -5.91 -8.91 -1.57
CA ARG A 114 -6.78 -9.55 -2.56
C ARG A 114 -8.08 -8.77 -2.74
N MET A 115 -8.74 -8.40 -1.65
CA MET A 115 -9.98 -7.61 -1.68
C MET A 115 -9.78 -6.27 -2.39
N ALA A 116 -8.66 -5.59 -2.17
CA ALA A 116 -8.36 -4.31 -2.82
C ALA A 116 -8.19 -4.47 -4.34
N PHE A 117 -7.61 -5.59 -4.78
CA PHE A 117 -7.53 -5.94 -6.19
C PHE A 117 -8.91 -6.21 -6.78
N GLU A 118 -9.72 -7.01 -6.10
CA GLU A 118 -11.05 -7.38 -6.55
C GLU A 118 -11.93 -6.13 -6.57
N ASP A 119 -12.23 -5.52 -5.41
CA ASP A 119 -13.29 -4.51 -5.14
C ASP A 119 -14.14 -4.22 -6.39
N LYS A 120 -14.45 -3.03 -6.87
CA LYS A 120 -14.74 -2.74 -8.30
C LYS A 120 -14.95 -1.27 -8.48
#